data_AF-A0A949PH92-F1
#
_entry.id   AF-A0A949PH92-F1
#
_cell.length_a   1.000
_cell.length_b   1.000
_cell.length_c   1.000
_cell.angle_alpha   90.00
_cell.angle_beta   90.00
_cell.angle_gamma   90.00
#
_symmetry.space_group_name_H-M   'P 1'
#
loop_
_entity.id
_entity.type
_entity.pdbx_description
1 polymer ?
#
loop_
_entity_poly.entity_id
_entity_poly.type
_entity_poly.pdbx_seq_one_letter_code
_entity_poly.pdbx_strand_id
1 'polypeptide(L)'
;MGTTTKGPTVSGLLSRARHVWTERPRAIQSTTPDETKASKAGPLVAMQMMGRPVWSGRDYVSFAREGFERNPVVNRCVRLIAEAAASVPW
;
A
#
# COMPACT_ATOMS: atom_id res chain seq x y z
N MET A 1 23.06 -56.15 5.25
CA MET A 1 24.15 -55.16 5.24
C MET A 1 23.60 -53.92 4.52
N GLY A 2 23.11 -52.93 5.27
CA GLY A 2 22.23 -51.88 4.75
C GLY A 2 22.93 -50.82 3.89
N THR A 3 22.30 -50.48 2.78
CA THR A 3 22.65 -49.37 1.87
C THR A 3 22.14 -48.05 2.46
N THR A 4 23.03 -47.12 2.79
CA THR A 4 22.65 -45.76 3.24
C THR A 4 22.98 -44.74 2.15
N THR A 5 21.93 -44.24 1.50
CA THR A 5 21.97 -43.10 0.57
C THR A 5 21.71 -41.83 1.39
N LYS A 6 22.68 -40.92 1.48
CA LYS A 6 22.50 -39.62 2.17
C LYS A 6 21.68 -38.67 1.27
N GLY A 7 20.41 -38.46 1.62
CA GLY A 7 19.57 -37.41 1.04
C GLY A 7 20.03 -36.00 1.44
N PRO A 8 19.65 -34.96 0.67
CA PRO A 8 20.10 -33.59 0.91
C PRO A 8 19.61 -33.06 2.25
N THR A 9 20.54 -32.53 3.04
CA THR A 9 20.29 -32.00 4.38
C THR A 9 19.44 -30.74 4.32
N VAL A 10 18.29 -30.78 5.01
CA VAL A 10 17.32 -29.69 5.28
C VAL A 10 17.90 -28.39 5.86
N SER A 11 19.21 -28.33 6.11
CA SER A 11 19.89 -27.18 6.74
C SER A 11 20.08 -25.97 5.82
N GLY A 12 19.94 -26.12 4.49
CA GLY A 12 20.09 -25.00 3.54
C GLY A 12 18.84 -24.13 3.36
N LEU A 13 17.66 -24.62 3.74
CA LEU A 13 16.38 -23.95 3.48
C LEU A 13 16.03 -22.88 4.54
N LEU A 14 16.59 -22.97 5.75
CA LEU A 14 16.31 -22.03 6.85
C LEU A 14 17.13 -20.74 6.79
N SER A 15 18.22 -20.69 6.01
CA SER A 15 19.06 -19.49 5.89
C SER A 15 18.48 -18.44 4.93
N ARG A 16 17.60 -18.83 4.00
CA ARG A 16 17.00 -17.90 3.01
C ARG A 16 15.74 -17.20 3.52
N ALA A 17 15.08 -17.75 4.55
CA ALA A 17 13.85 -17.20 5.11
C ALA A 17 14.05 -15.94 5.98
N ARG A 18 15.26 -15.75 6.55
CA ARG A 18 15.57 -14.59 7.40
C ARG A 18 15.84 -13.29 6.63
N HIS A 19 16.23 -13.37 5.35
CA HIS A 19 16.59 -12.18 4.56
C HIS A 19 15.39 -11.50 3.88
N VAL A 20 14.31 -12.23 3.62
CA VAL A 20 13.09 -11.70 2.98
C VAL A 20 12.44 -10.58 3.81
N TRP A 21 12.57 -10.63 5.14
CA TRP A 21 12.02 -9.59 6.03
C TRP A 21 12.84 -8.28 6.05
N THR A 22 14.04 -8.27 5.45
CA THR A 22 14.91 -7.07 5.42
C THR A 22 14.78 -6.24 4.14
N GLU A 23 14.05 -6.73 3.13
CA GLU A 23 13.86 -6.02 1.87
C GLU A 23 12.77 -4.95 2.03
N ARG A 24 13.19 -3.77 2.51
CA ARG A 24 12.37 -2.56 2.56
C ARG A 24 11.96 -2.19 1.13
N PRO A 25 10.67 -2.14 0.77
CA PRO A 25 10.26 -1.65 -0.54
C PRO A 25 10.76 -0.21 -0.71
N ARG A 26 11.44 0.03 -1.84
CA ARG A 26 12.04 1.32 -2.18
C ARG A 26 10.93 2.38 -2.19
N ALA A 27 11.05 3.38 -1.33
CA ALA A 27 10.07 4.45 -1.21
C ALA A 27 9.87 5.14 -2.56
N ILE A 28 8.61 5.21 -3.02
CA ILE A 28 8.23 5.99 -4.20
C ILE A 28 8.39 7.46 -3.80
N GLN A 29 9.35 8.16 -4.40
CA GLN A 29 9.49 9.61 -4.21
C GLN A 29 8.37 10.31 -4.97
N SER A 30 7.45 10.95 -4.26
CA SER A 30 6.42 11.81 -4.86
C SER A 30 7.00 13.19 -5.14
N THR A 31 7.12 13.57 -6.41
CA THR A 31 7.50 14.92 -6.85
C THR A 31 6.31 15.87 -6.76
N THR A 32 5.81 16.13 -5.55
CA THR A 32 4.85 17.25 -5.34
C THR A 32 5.63 18.51 -4.95
N PRO A 33 5.32 19.68 -5.54
CA PRO A 33 5.92 20.95 -5.15
C PRO A 33 5.67 21.24 -3.66
N ASP A 34 6.60 21.97 -3.03
CA ASP A 34 6.56 22.27 -1.60
C ASP A 34 5.49 23.32 -1.31
N GLU A 35 4.24 22.86 -1.09
CA GLU A 35 3.14 23.72 -0.70
C GLU A 35 3.23 24.06 0.80
N THR A 36 3.70 25.28 1.10
CA THR A 36 3.72 25.80 2.47
C THR A 36 2.30 26.13 2.95
N LYS A 37 1.78 25.29 3.85
CA LYS A 37 0.50 25.54 4.52
C LYS A 37 0.60 26.82 5.38
N ALA A 38 -0.17 27.85 5.05
CA ALA A 38 -0.20 29.13 5.78
C ALA A 38 -0.67 29.01 7.25
N SER A 39 -1.32 27.89 7.61
CA SER A 39 -1.86 27.66 8.95
C SER A 39 -0.76 27.31 9.98
N LYS A 40 -0.70 28.07 11.07
CA LYS A 40 0.16 27.81 12.25
C LYS A 40 -0.27 26.60 13.09
N ALA A 41 -1.27 25.83 12.67
CA ALA A 41 -1.72 24.62 13.38
C ALA A 41 -0.78 23.41 13.23
N GLY A 42 0.19 23.45 12.30
CA GLY A 42 1.13 22.35 12.05
C GLY A 42 1.84 21.80 13.29
N PRO A 43 2.41 22.65 14.17
CA PRO A 43 3.05 22.21 15.42
C PRO A 43 2.08 21.53 16.40
N LEU A 44 0.83 21.96 16.48
CA LEU A 44 -0.20 21.35 17.34
C LEU A 44 -0.63 19.97 16.82
N VAL A 45 -0.78 19.82 15.50
CA VAL A 45 -1.06 18.53 14.86
C VAL A 45 0.12 17.57 15.06
N ALA A 46 1.36 18.06 14.97
CA ALA A 46 2.55 17.25 15.19
C ALA A 46 2.67 16.70 16.62
N MET A 47 2.19 17.44 17.63
CA MET A 47 2.15 16.96 19.02
C MET A 47 1.10 15.85 19.27
N GLN A 48 0.06 15.75 18.42
CA GLN A 48 -0.98 14.72 18.52
C GLN A 48 -0.79 13.53 17.56
N MET A 49 0.15 13.61 16.61
CA MET A 49 0.51 12.50 15.72
C MET A 49 1.42 11.51 16.45
N MET A 50 0.86 10.80 17.42
CA MET A 50 1.46 9.64 18.06
C MET A 50 1.58 8.51 17.05
N GLY A 51 2.72 8.48 16.35
CA GLY A 51 3.07 7.50 15.33
C GLY A 51 3.07 8.12 13.93
N ARG A 52 4.06 7.73 13.11
CA ARG A 52 4.10 8.03 11.68
C ARG A 52 3.13 7.04 11.02
N PRO A 53 1.91 7.43 10.61
CA PRO A 53 0.96 6.49 10.06
C PRO A 53 1.52 5.95 8.74
N VAL A 54 2.08 4.74 8.78
CA VAL A 54 2.47 3.99 7.59
C VAL A 54 1.25 3.21 7.17
N TRP A 55 0.37 3.86 6.41
CA TRP A 55 -0.67 3.14 5.68
C TRP A 55 0.02 2.17 4.74
N SER A 56 -0.36 0.90 4.77
CA SER A 56 0.11 -0.06 3.78
C SER A 56 -0.16 0.51 2.39
N GLY A 57 0.82 0.38 1.50
CA GLY A 57 0.64 0.76 0.10
C GLY A 57 -0.53 -0.03 -0.45
N ARG A 58 -1.69 0.61 -0.57
CA ARG A 58 -2.84 -0.01 -1.22
C ARG A 58 -2.45 -0.12 -2.69
N ASP A 59 -2.41 -1.34 -3.21
CA ASP A 59 -2.25 -1.55 -4.63
C ASP A 59 -3.52 -1.08 -5.34
N TYR A 60 -3.56 0.22 -5.65
CA TYR A 60 -4.72 0.88 -6.25
C TYR A 60 -5.03 0.32 -7.64
N VAL A 61 -4.02 -0.20 -8.35
CA VAL A 61 -4.21 -0.80 -9.67
C VAL A 61 -4.99 -2.10 -9.53
N SER A 62 -4.59 -2.96 -8.60
CA SER A 62 -5.31 -4.19 -8.31
C SER A 62 -6.72 -3.91 -7.77
N PHE A 63 -6.88 -2.91 -6.88
CA PHE A 63 -8.20 -2.53 -6.39
C PHE A 63 -9.12 -1.94 -7.46
N ALA A 64 -8.62 -1.18 -8.42
CA ALA A 64 -9.44 -0.69 -9.52
C ALA A 64 -9.94 -1.86 -10.39
N ARG A 65 -9.07 -2.83 -10.71
CA ARG A 65 -9.44 -4.00 -11.51
C ARG A 65 -10.43 -4.91 -10.81
N GLU A 66 -10.20 -5.22 -9.54
CA GLU A 66 -11.07 -6.14 -8.80
C GLU A 66 -12.32 -5.46 -8.28
N GLY A 67 -12.19 -4.22 -7.79
CA GLY A 67 -13.26 -3.49 -7.14
C GLY A 67 -14.14 -2.72 -8.11
N PHE A 68 -13.59 -2.05 -9.12
CA PHE A 68 -14.37 -1.18 -10.02
C PHE A 68 -14.70 -1.85 -11.36
N GLU A 69 -13.75 -2.52 -12.01
CA GLU A 69 -13.98 -3.14 -13.33
C GLU A 69 -14.85 -4.41 -13.24
N ARG A 70 -14.62 -5.25 -12.22
CA ARG A 70 -15.30 -6.56 -12.09
C ARG A 70 -16.57 -6.53 -11.24
N ASN A 71 -16.95 -5.38 -10.67
CA ASN A 71 -18.14 -5.26 -9.83
C ASN A 71 -19.11 -4.18 -10.36
N PRO A 72 -20.28 -4.57 -10.89
CA PRO A 72 -21.23 -3.62 -11.47
C PRO A 72 -21.86 -2.67 -10.44
N VAL A 73 -21.97 -3.10 -9.17
CA VAL A 73 -22.52 -2.24 -8.10
C VAL A 73 -21.58 -1.07 -7.84
N VAL A 74 -20.29 -1.36 -7.67
CA VAL A 74 -19.26 -0.33 -7.44
C VAL A 74 -19.19 0.62 -8.63
N ASN A 75 -19.21 0.09 -9.86
CA ASN A 75 -19.22 0.90 -11.07
C ASN A 75 -20.41 1.90 -11.09
N ARG A 76 -21.62 1.42 -10.78
CA ARG A 76 -22.81 2.27 -10.74
C ARG A 76 -22.73 3.33 -9.63
N CYS A 77 -22.28 2.96 -8.44
CA CYS A 77 -22.13 3.87 -7.32
C CYS A 77 -21.17 5.02 -7.64
N VAL A 78 -19.98 4.69 -8.17
CA VAL A 78 -18.98 5.70 -8.56
C VAL A 78 -19.52 6.62 -9.63
N ARG A 79 -20.20 6.09 -10.66
CA ARG A 79 -20.78 6.91 -11.72
C ARG A 79 -21.84 7.87 -11.20
N LEU A 80 -22.74 7.41 -10.31
CA LEU A 80 -23.75 8.25 -9.69
C LEU A 80 -23.13 9.42 -8.92
N ILE A 81 -22.09 9.17 -8.12
CA ILE A 81 -21.42 10.20 -7.35
C ILE A 81 -20.70 11.19 -8.28
N ALA A 82 -20.01 10.69 -9.31
CA ALA A 82 -19.28 11.53 -10.26
C ALA A 82 -20.21 12.46 -11.05
N GLU A 83 -21.34 11.94 -11.54
CA GLU A 83 -22.35 12.75 -12.24
C GLU A 83 -22.97 13.79 -11.30
N ALA A 84 -23.27 13.42 -10.05
CA ALA A 84 -23.80 14.35 -9.05
C ALA A 84 -22.82 15.49 -8.76
N ALA A 85 -21.54 15.17 -8.55
CA ALA A 85 -20.50 16.18 -8.30
C ALA A 85 -20.31 17.11 -9.51
N ALA A 86 -20.34 16.57 -10.73
CA ALA A 86 -20.20 17.34 -11.96
C ALA A 86 -21.40 18.26 -12.25
N SER A 87 -22.58 17.97 -11.69
CA SER A 87 -23.79 18.77 -11.88
C SER A 87 -23.79 20.09 -11.11
N VAL A 88 -22.85 20.29 -10.17
CA VAL A 88 -22.80 21.47 -9.32
C VAL A 88 -22.18 22.65 -10.10
N PRO A 89 -22.91 23.77 -10.25
CA PRO A 89 -22.35 24.99 -10.85
C PRO A 89 -21.33 25.63 -9.90
N TRP A 90 -20.28 26.23 -10.48
CA TRP A 90 -19.15 26.83 -9.76
C TRP A 90 -19.20 28.36 -9.73
#